data_AF-A0A1I3XMJ5-F1
#
_entry.id   AF-A0A1I3XMJ5-F1
#
_cell.length_a   1.000
_cell.length_b   1.000
_cell.length_c   1.000
_cell.angle_alpha   90.00
_cell.angle_beta   90.00
_cell.angle_gamma   90.00
#
_symmetry.space_group_name_H-M   'P 1'
#
loop_
_entity.id
_entity.type
_entity.pdbx_description
1 polymer ?
#
loop_
_entity_poly.entity_id
_entity_poly.type
_entity_poly.pdbx_seq_one_letter_code
_entity_poly.pdbx_strand_id
1 'polypeptide(L)'
;MDLPDVAPGAVIYLPVNAPGGLLYLGDCHAAQGDGELCGVAIEHPTVTTVQIDLIKGWNFRWARLETAETIMTIGSGRPMEDAARIAYRELVRWMAADYGFSEIDAYMLLTQVGKVRQYGRSQIHIGSVHQQAIPSRSEERLLTNLAAHPPVGARLFRLNEAEDLAKRRSRHSGQKSRAEPGSFQFRSQAAVRRPARFPAW
;
A
#
# COMPACT_ATOMS: atom_id res chain seq x y z
N MET A 1 -4.08 -0.77 10.07
CA MET A 1 -4.62 -0.81 8.68
C MET A 1 -5.22 -2.17 8.50
N ASP A 2 -4.46 -3.22 8.85
CA ASP A 2 -5.04 -4.50 9.25
C ASP A 2 -5.72 -5.18 8.06
N LEU A 3 -5.07 -5.08 6.91
CA LEU A 3 -5.41 -5.80 5.68
C LEU A 3 -4.52 -7.05 5.60
N PRO A 4 -5.09 -8.27 5.66
CA PRO A 4 -4.37 -9.50 5.35
C PRO A 4 -3.71 -9.50 3.97
N ASP A 5 -4.21 -8.69 3.02
CA ASP A 5 -3.65 -8.55 1.67
C ASP A 5 -2.31 -7.78 1.65
N VAL A 6 -1.95 -7.08 2.73
CA VAL A 6 -0.61 -6.48 2.91
C VAL A 6 0.35 -7.57 3.37
N ALA A 7 0.69 -8.45 2.44
CA ALA A 7 1.49 -9.65 2.63
C ALA A 7 2.65 -9.71 1.61
N PRO A 8 3.61 -10.65 1.76
CA PRO A 8 4.66 -10.86 0.75
C PRO A 8 4.10 -10.97 -0.67
N GLY A 9 4.77 -10.32 -1.62
CA GLY A 9 4.32 -10.20 -3.01
C GLY A 9 3.40 -9.01 -3.28
N ALA A 10 2.78 -8.42 -2.25
CA ALA A 10 1.96 -7.23 -2.41
C ALA A 10 2.79 -5.96 -2.53
N VAL A 11 2.22 -4.99 -3.24
CA VAL A 11 2.75 -3.65 -3.45
C VAL A 11 1.80 -2.62 -2.88
N ILE A 12 2.20 -1.91 -1.82
CA ILE A 12 1.43 -0.80 -1.27
C ILE A 12 1.97 0.54 -1.76
N TYR A 13 1.06 1.43 -2.15
CA TYR A 13 1.34 2.79 -2.59
C TYR A 13 0.78 3.79 -1.59
N LEU A 14 1.66 4.61 -1.03
CA LEU A 14 1.32 5.62 -0.04
C LEU A 14 1.56 7.03 -0.60
N PRO A 15 0.61 7.97 -0.42
CA PRO A 15 0.84 9.37 -0.78
C PRO A 15 1.87 9.99 0.15
N VAL A 16 2.80 10.78 -0.39
CA VAL A 16 3.81 11.48 0.41
C VAL A 16 3.27 12.87 0.75
N ASN A 17 2.97 13.10 2.02
CA ASN A 17 2.42 14.38 2.49
C ASN A 17 3.39 15.19 3.36
N ALA A 18 4.61 14.69 3.56
CA ALA A 18 5.65 15.34 4.35
C ALA A 18 7.02 15.16 3.68
N PRO A 19 7.97 16.09 3.86
CA PRO A 19 9.34 15.91 3.40
C PRO A 19 9.90 14.56 3.84
N GLY A 20 10.37 13.78 2.86
CA GLY A 20 10.85 12.43 3.09
C GLY A 20 9.82 11.31 3.16
N GLY A 21 8.53 11.61 3.24
CA GLY A 21 7.50 10.59 3.42
C GLY A 21 7.45 9.92 4.79
N LEU A 22 8.55 9.89 5.56
CA LEU A 22 8.59 9.47 6.96
C LEU A 22 7.87 8.13 7.19
N LEU A 23 8.31 7.08 6.53
CA LEU A 23 7.68 5.77 6.63
C LEU A 23 7.73 5.19 8.06
N TYR A 24 6.60 4.63 8.48
CA TYR A 24 6.45 3.79 9.66
C TYR A 24 5.87 2.42 9.25
N LEU A 25 6.39 1.36 9.87
CA LEU A 25 5.97 -0.03 9.65
C LEU A 25 6.08 -0.80 10.98
N GLY A 26 5.11 -1.67 11.26
CA GLY A 26 5.03 -2.49 12.48
C GLY A 26 3.72 -3.28 12.49
N ASP A 27 3.35 -3.80 13.66
CA ASP A 27 2.05 -4.45 13.91
C ASP A 27 1.81 -5.67 12.99
N CYS A 28 2.73 -6.63 13.07
CA CYS A 28 2.70 -7.79 12.19
C CYS A 28 1.87 -8.92 12.81
N HIS A 29 1.08 -9.57 11.97
CA HIS A 29 0.18 -10.65 12.36
C HIS A 29 0.60 -11.96 11.70
N ALA A 30 0.68 -13.05 12.47
CA ALA A 30 0.90 -14.39 11.93
C ALA A 30 -0.36 -14.91 11.20
N ALA A 31 -1.55 -14.51 11.68
CA ALA A 31 -2.81 -14.72 11.00
C ALA A 31 -3.82 -13.65 11.43
N GLN A 32 -4.65 -13.21 10.49
CA GLN A 32 -5.74 -12.26 10.73
C GLN A 32 -6.91 -12.55 9.77
N GLY A 33 -8.13 -12.52 10.29
CA GLY A 33 -9.35 -12.58 9.48
C GLY A 33 -9.88 -11.21 9.10
N ASP A 34 -10.77 -11.15 8.11
CA ASP A 34 -11.45 -9.92 7.71
C ASP A 34 -12.24 -9.34 8.90
N GLY A 35 -12.14 -8.03 9.08
CA GLY A 35 -12.79 -7.28 10.14
C GLY A 35 -12.10 -7.29 11.52
N GLU A 36 -11.14 -8.19 11.79
CA GLU A 36 -10.43 -8.25 13.08
C GLU A 36 -11.40 -8.20 14.28
N LEU A 37 -12.39 -9.11 14.30
CA LEU A 37 -13.61 -8.95 15.11
C LEU A 37 -13.39 -8.73 16.62
N CYS A 38 -12.51 -9.52 17.25
CA CYS A 38 -12.18 -9.36 18.68
C CYS A 38 -11.23 -8.17 18.92
N GLY A 39 -10.71 -7.58 17.84
CA GLY A 39 -9.92 -6.38 17.82
C GLY A 39 -8.44 -6.56 18.16
N VAL A 40 -7.95 -7.79 18.02
CA VAL A 40 -6.55 -8.16 17.91
C VAL A 40 -6.43 -9.32 16.93
N ALA A 41 -5.28 -9.48 16.29
CA ALA A 41 -4.94 -10.64 15.48
C ALA A 41 -4.01 -11.59 16.26
N ILE A 42 -3.41 -12.57 15.56
CA ILE A 42 -2.28 -13.32 16.15
C ILE A 42 -1.03 -12.46 16.05
N GLU A 43 -0.83 -11.61 17.06
CA GLU A 43 0.31 -10.67 17.14
C GLU A 43 1.65 -11.41 17.17
N HIS A 44 2.59 -10.99 16.31
CA HIS A 44 3.88 -11.67 16.19
C HIS A 44 5.04 -10.71 15.90
N PRO A 45 6.18 -10.79 16.62
CA PRO A 45 7.39 -10.07 16.24
C PRO A 45 7.98 -10.65 14.95
N THR A 46 8.40 -9.79 14.04
CA THR A 46 8.83 -10.15 12.69
C THR A 46 10.11 -9.44 12.28
N VAL A 47 10.78 -10.03 11.29
CA VAL A 47 11.76 -9.32 10.48
C VAL A 47 11.22 -9.22 9.06
N THR A 48 10.82 -8.01 8.70
CA THR A 48 10.14 -7.71 7.44
C THR A 48 11.13 -7.04 6.50
N THR A 49 11.33 -7.64 5.32
CA THR A 49 12.11 -7.03 4.25
C THR A 49 11.19 -6.33 3.26
N VAL A 50 11.43 -5.04 3.03
CA VAL A 50 10.70 -4.26 2.01
C VAL A 50 11.66 -3.63 1.03
N GLN A 51 11.30 -3.63 -0.24
CA GLN A 51 11.91 -2.74 -1.22
C GLN A 51 11.14 -1.44 -1.25
N ILE A 52 11.86 -0.32 -1.36
CA ILE A 52 11.23 0.98 -1.35
C ILE A 52 11.69 1.89 -2.49
N ASP A 53 10.76 2.27 -3.37
CA ASP A 53 11.02 3.18 -4.51
C ASP A 53 10.18 4.46 -4.45
N LEU A 54 10.53 5.47 -5.23
CA LEU A 54 9.82 6.76 -5.32
C LEU A 54 9.27 6.97 -6.74
N ILE A 55 7.95 7.13 -6.86
CA ILE A 55 7.25 7.54 -8.06
C ILE A 55 6.93 9.04 -7.91
N LYS A 56 7.47 9.88 -8.80
CA LYS A 56 7.21 11.32 -8.79
C LYS A 56 6.03 11.64 -9.69
N GLY A 57 5.22 12.64 -9.33
CA GLY A 57 4.12 13.17 -10.16
C GLY A 57 2.83 12.35 -10.13
N TRP A 58 2.71 11.32 -9.30
CA TRP A 58 1.50 10.49 -9.25
C TRP A 58 0.61 10.90 -8.08
N ASN A 59 -0.51 11.57 -8.36
CA ASN A 59 -1.34 12.18 -7.33
C ASN A 59 -2.56 11.32 -6.98
N PHE A 60 -2.70 10.94 -5.71
CA PHE A 60 -3.87 10.27 -5.17
C PHE A 60 -3.98 10.50 -3.66
N ARG A 61 -5.19 10.37 -3.10
CA ARG A 61 -5.47 10.75 -1.70
C ARG A 61 -5.41 9.58 -0.71
N TRP A 62 -5.72 8.38 -1.17
CA TRP A 62 -5.91 7.20 -0.33
C TRP A 62 -4.93 6.09 -0.70
N ALA A 63 -4.48 5.32 0.27
CA ALA A 63 -3.56 4.22 0.02
C ALA A 63 -4.13 3.26 -1.03
N ARG A 64 -3.25 2.81 -1.93
CA ARG A 64 -3.55 1.81 -2.96
C ARG A 64 -2.73 0.57 -2.68
N LEU A 65 -3.25 -0.59 -3.06
CA LEU A 65 -2.58 -1.87 -2.93
C LEU A 65 -2.70 -2.62 -4.27
N GLU A 66 -1.67 -3.35 -4.62
CA GLU A 66 -1.61 -4.17 -5.82
C GLU A 66 -1.01 -5.52 -5.46
N THR A 67 -1.63 -6.58 -5.94
CA THR A 67 -1.12 -7.95 -5.86
C THR A 67 -0.90 -8.46 -7.28
N ALA A 68 -0.44 -9.71 -7.43
CA ALA A 68 -0.33 -10.34 -8.75
C ALA A 68 -1.68 -10.34 -9.51
N GLU A 69 -2.80 -10.34 -8.80
CA GLU A 69 -4.13 -10.60 -9.36
C GLU A 69 -5.05 -9.38 -9.34
N THR A 70 -4.86 -8.45 -8.41
CA THR A 70 -5.85 -7.41 -8.14
C THR A 70 -5.22 -6.05 -7.87
N ILE A 71 -5.90 -5.01 -8.33
CA ILE A 71 -5.67 -3.64 -7.87
C ILE A 71 -6.73 -3.27 -6.84
N MET A 72 -6.33 -2.49 -5.84
CA MET A 72 -7.12 -2.23 -4.64
C MET A 72 -6.94 -0.78 -4.18
N THR A 73 -8.02 -0.17 -3.70
CA THR A 73 -7.98 1.14 -3.02
C THR A 73 -8.56 1.03 -1.63
N ILE A 74 -7.91 1.68 -0.68
CA ILE A 74 -8.18 1.54 0.75
C ILE A 74 -8.92 2.79 1.23
N GLY A 75 -10.18 2.65 1.62
CA GLY A 75 -10.94 3.68 2.30
C GLY A 75 -11.02 3.43 3.79
N SER A 76 -10.88 4.47 4.62
CA SER A 76 -11.16 4.40 6.05
C SER A 76 -12.06 5.57 6.44
N GLY A 77 -13.08 5.31 7.24
CA GLY A 77 -14.05 6.32 7.62
C GLY A 77 -15.09 5.74 8.56
N ARG A 78 -15.92 6.59 9.17
CA ARG A 78 -17.06 6.18 9.97
C ARG A 78 -18.29 6.99 9.54
N PRO A 79 -19.45 6.37 9.27
CA PRO A 79 -19.73 4.93 9.38
C PRO A 79 -19.13 4.11 8.23
N MET A 80 -19.39 2.81 8.23
CA MET A 80 -18.68 1.83 7.40
C MET A 80 -18.93 2.05 5.90
N GLU A 81 -20.11 2.55 5.58
CA GLU A 81 -20.54 2.91 4.23
C GLU A 81 -19.69 4.06 3.67
N ASP A 82 -19.19 4.97 4.50
CA ASP A 82 -18.31 6.05 4.04
C ASP A 82 -16.94 5.52 3.66
N ALA A 83 -16.40 4.54 4.39
CA ALA A 83 -15.19 3.84 3.99
C ALA A 83 -15.38 3.12 2.65
N ALA A 84 -16.50 2.42 2.47
CA ALA A 84 -16.84 1.75 1.21
C ALA A 84 -16.94 2.75 0.04
N ARG A 85 -17.62 3.89 0.25
CA ARG A 85 -17.74 4.97 -0.73
C ARG A 85 -16.38 5.55 -1.12
N ILE A 86 -15.52 5.79 -0.13
CA ILE A 86 -14.14 6.26 -0.37
C ILE A 86 -13.40 5.23 -1.22
N ALA A 87 -13.42 3.96 -0.82
CA ALA A 87 -12.71 2.90 -1.50
C ALA A 87 -13.13 2.79 -2.97
N TYR A 88 -14.43 2.64 -3.26
CA TYR A 88 -14.90 2.52 -4.65
C TYR A 88 -14.69 3.80 -5.47
N ARG A 89 -14.90 4.99 -4.90
CA ARG A 89 -14.67 6.25 -5.62
C ARG A 89 -13.21 6.38 -6.05
N GLU A 90 -12.27 6.03 -5.17
CA GLU A 90 -10.86 6.09 -5.50
C GLU A 90 -10.45 5.00 -6.51
N LEU A 91 -11.12 3.83 -6.51
CA LEU A 91 -10.91 2.79 -7.51
C LEU A 91 -11.37 3.24 -8.89
N VAL A 92 -12.59 3.80 -8.99
CA VAL A 92 -13.13 4.38 -10.23
C VAL A 92 -12.16 5.40 -10.81
N ARG A 93 -11.69 6.33 -9.97
CA ARG A 93 -10.72 7.36 -10.39
C ARG A 93 -9.39 6.77 -10.82
N TRP A 94 -8.92 5.72 -10.14
CA TRP A 94 -7.68 5.05 -10.53
C TRP A 94 -7.81 4.35 -11.88
N MET A 95 -8.92 3.65 -12.12
CA MET A 95 -9.22 3.04 -13.40
C MET A 95 -9.32 4.07 -14.53
N ALA A 96 -9.96 5.21 -14.28
CA ALA A 96 -10.07 6.27 -15.26
C ALA A 96 -8.71 6.92 -15.59
N ALA A 97 -7.89 7.18 -14.56
CA ALA A 97 -6.59 7.84 -14.72
C ALA A 97 -5.57 6.96 -15.43
N ASP A 98 -5.45 5.70 -15.04
CA ASP A 98 -4.29 4.86 -15.41
C ASP A 98 -4.64 3.72 -16.39
N TYR A 99 -5.93 3.35 -16.50
CA TYR A 99 -6.39 2.16 -17.25
C TYR A 99 -7.32 2.48 -18.42
N GLY A 100 -7.47 3.75 -18.78
CA GLY A 100 -8.16 4.14 -20.02
C GLY A 100 -9.69 4.18 -19.95
N PHE A 101 -10.29 3.92 -18.79
CA PHE A 101 -11.73 4.00 -18.61
C PHE A 101 -12.24 5.45 -18.56
N SER A 102 -13.51 5.66 -18.89
CA SER A 102 -14.26 6.80 -18.35
C SER A 102 -14.67 6.49 -16.90
N GLU A 103 -14.92 7.50 -16.05
CA GLU A 103 -15.38 7.25 -14.68
C GLU A 103 -16.72 6.48 -14.64
N ILE A 104 -17.62 6.73 -15.61
CA ILE A 104 -18.91 6.03 -15.68
C ILE A 104 -18.71 4.57 -16.09
N ASP A 105 -17.87 4.27 -17.08
CA ASP A 105 -17.64 2.89 -17.50
C ASP A 105 -16.94 2.08 -16.40
N ALA A 106 -15.97 2.69 -15.71
CA ALA A 106 -15.34 2.07 -14.55
C ALA A 106 -16.36 1.79 -13.44
N TYR A 107 -17.25 2.74 -13.15
CA TYR A 107 -18.31 2.56 -12.16
C TYR A 107 -19.27 1.42 -12.55
N MET A 108 -19.71 1.39 -13.81
CA MET A 108 -20.59 0.35 -14.33
C MET A 108 -19.93 -1.03 -14.34
N LEU A 109 -18.63 -1.12 -14.62
CA LEU A 109 -17.89 -2.38 -14.54
C LEU A 109 -17.74 -2.85 -13.10
N LEU A 110 -17.34 -1.95 -12.19
CA LEU A 110 -17.09 -2.28 -10.79
C LEU A 110 -18.34 -2.78 -10.06
N THR A 111 -19.54 -2.37 -10.46
CA THR A 111 -20.74 -2.96 -9.87
C THR A 111 -20.98 -4.42 -10.29
N GLN A 112 -20.37 -4.90 -11.38
CA GLN A 112 -20.51 -6.27 -11.87
C GLN A 112 -19.40 -7.19 -11.35
N VAL A 113 -18.17 -6.68 -11.31
CA VAL A 113 -16.97 -7.50 -11.01
C VAL A 113 -16.14 -7.01 -9.84
N GLY A 114 -16.48 -5.85 -9.27
CA GLY A 114 -15.79 -5.31 -8.11
C GLY A 114 -16.01 -6.17 -6.88
N LYS A 115 -14.95 -6.33 -6.09
CA LYS A 115 -15.02 -6.99 -4.77
C LYS A 115 -14.86 -5.95 -3.69
N VAL A 116 -15.60 -6.13 -2.60
CA VAL A 116 -15.47 -5.33 -1.39
C VAL A 116 -15.11 -6.23 -0.22
N ARG A 117 -14.11 -5.85 0.55
CA ARG A 117 -13.72 -6.54 1.79
C ARG A 117 -13.56 -5.53 2.93
N GLN A 118 -13.94 -5.96 4.13
CA GLN A 118 -13.92 -5.15 5.35
C GLN A 118 -12.75 -5.55 6.23
N TYR A 119 -12.06 -4.55 6.78
CA TYR A 119 -10.88 -4.76 7.61
C TYR A 119 -10.85 -3.85 8.84
N GLY A 120 -10.37 -4.41 9.94
CA GLY A 120 -10.02 -3.71 11.19
C GLY A 120 -11.15 -3.00 11.94
N ARG A 121 -10.84 -2.58 13.17
CA ARG A 121 -11.70 -1.72 14.01
C ARG A 121 -12.01 -0.34 13.42
N SER A 122 -11.18 0.13 12.48
CA SER A 122 -11.27 1.47 11.90
C SER A 122 -12.18 1.56 10.67
N GLN A 123 -13.02 0.53 10.45
CA GLN A 123 -13.98 0.46 9.34
C GLN A 123 -13.25 0.73 8.02
N ILE A 124 -12.31 -0.15 7.69
CA ILE A 124 -11.54 -0.03 6.45
C ILE A 124 -12.22 -0.87 5.39
N HIS A 125 -12.37 -0.31 4.20
CA HIS A 125 -12.90 -1.02 3.03
C HIS A 125 -11.86 -1.05 1.94
N ILE A 126 -11.71 -2.21 1.33
CA ILE A 126 -11.03 -2.33 0.04
C ILE A 126 -12.09 -2.46 -1.03
N GLY A 127 -12.05 -1.58 -2.02
CA GLY A 127 -12.60 -1.87 -3.33
C GLY A 127 -11.48 -2.48 -4.17
N SER A 128 -11.75 -3.62 -4.82
CA SER A 128 -10.78 -4.26 -5.71
C SER A 128 -11.39 -4.75 -7.01
N VAL A 129 -10.57 -4.86 -8.03
CA VAL A 129 -10.91 -5.48 -9.31
C VAL A 129 -9.75 -6.35 -9.78
N HIS A 130 -10.08 -7.49 -10.38
CA HIS A 130 -9.08 -8.40 -10.93
C HIS A 130 -8.42 -7.79 -12.17
N GLN A 131 -7.10 -7.90 -12.28
CA GLN A 131 -6.33 -7.29 -13.36
C GLN A 131 -6.72 -7.83 -14.74
N GLN A 132 -7.15 -9.09 -14.85
CA GLN A 132 -7.67 -9.64 -16.12
C GLN A 132 -9.00 -9.03 -16.57
N ALA A 133 -9.73 -8.36 -15.69
CA ALA A 133 -11.00 -7.71 -16.02
C ALA A 133 -10.81 -6.27 -16.54
N ILE A 134 -9.56 -5.77 -16.58
CA ILE A 134 -9.22 -4.42 -17.03
C ILE A 134 -8.10 -4.48 -18.07
N PRO A 135 -7.97 -3.48 -18.96
CA PRO A 135 -6.82 -3.37 -19.86
C PRO A 135 -5.50 -3.30 -19.07
N SER A 136 -4.38 -3.61 -19.71
CA SER A 136 -3.06 -3.37 -19.12
C SER A 136 -2.88 -1.88 -18.78
N ARG A 137 -2.20 -1.59 -17.67
CA ARG A 137 -1.90 -0.22 -17.25
C ARG A 137 -1.19 0.53 -18.37
N SER A 138 -1.67 1.73 -18.69
CA SER A 138 -1.09 2.54 -19.77
C SER A 138 0.11 3.35 -19.26
N GLU A 139 1.33 3.01 -19.71
CA GLU A 139 2.54 3.75 -19.33
C GLU A 139 2.53 5.21 -19.82
N GLU A 140 1.93 5.46 -20.98
CA GLU A 140 1.82 6.79 -21.58
C GLU A 140 0.94 7.74 -20.74
N ARG A 141 -0.20 7.25 -20.19
CA ARG A 141 -1.05 8.07 -19.30
C ARG A 141 -0.45 8.26 -17.92
N LEU A 142 0.28 7.27 -17.41
CA LEU A 142 1.10 7.40 -16.21
C LEU A 142 2.01 8.63 -16.33
N LEU A 143 2.82 8.67 -17.40
CA LEU A 143 3.74 9.78 -17.70
C LEU A 143 3.03 11.12 -17.94
N THR A 144 1.86 11.10 -18.58
CA THR A 144 1.06 12.30 -18.85
C THR A 144 0.52 12.93 -17.57
N ASN A 145 0.04 12.11 -16.63
CA ASN A 145 -0.40 12.56 -15.31
C ASN A 145 0.77 13.11 -14.46
N LEU A 146 2.00 12.62 -14.65
CA LEU A 146 3.19 13.18 -14.00
C LEU A 146 3.48 14.62 -14.41
N ALA A 147 3.07 15.03 -15.61
CA ALA A 147 3.35 16.36 -16.18
C ALA A 147 2.32 17.43 -15.79
N ALA A 148 1.08 17.03 -15.45
CA ALA A 148 -0.04 17.97 -15.28
C ALA A 148 -0.15 18.59 -13.87
N HIS A 149 0.47 18.00 -12.83
CA HIS A 149 0.32 18.44 -11.43
C HIS A 149 1.70 18.56 -10.76
N PRO A 150 2.04 19.69 -10.10
CA PRO A 150 3.31 19.80 -9.39
C PRO A 150 3.40 18.75 -8.26
N PRO A 151 4.58 18.16 -8.04
CA PRO A 151 4.70 16.85 -7.41
C PRO A 151 4.63 16.93 -5.89
N VAL A 152 3.81 16.06 -5.27
CA VAL A 152 4.19 15.44 -3.99
C VAL A 152 3.75 13.98 -3.99
N GLY A 153 4.69 13.08 -4.31
CA GLY A 153 4.70 11.74 -3.74
C GLY A 153 4.21 10.56 -4.56
N ALA A 154 4.96 9.47 -4.46
CA ALA A 154 4.43 8.13 -4.22
C ALA A 154 5.62 7.25 -3.83
N ARG A 155 5.48 6.43 -2.79
CA ARG A 155 6.52 5.47 -2.41
C ARG A 155 6.00 4.05 -2.64
N LEU A 156 6.69 3.29 -3.47
CA LEU A 156 6.44 1.89 -3.78
C LEU A 156 6.96 1.04 -2.63
N PHE A 157 6.19 0.09 -2.14
CA PHE A 157 6.64 -0.90 -1.17
C PHE A 157 6.39 -2.29 -1.69
N ARG A 158 7.42 -3.04 -2.08
CA ARG A 158 7.27 -4.48 -2.32
C ARG A 158 7.65 -5.24 -1.06
N LEU A 159 6.71 -6.01 -0.51
CA LEU A 159 6.99 -6.94 0.58
C LEU A 159 7.66 -8.19 -0.03
N ASN A 160 8.87 -8.50 0.42
CA ASN A 160 9.55 -9.73 0.05
C ASN A 160 9.27 -10.81 1.11
N GLU A 161 9.49 -12.08 0.76
CA GLU A 161 9.35 -13.19 1.70
C GLU A 161 10.15 -12.95 2.99
N ALA A 162 9.56 -13.32 4.13
CA ALA A 162 10.26 -13.29 5.40
C ALA A 162 11.24 -14.47 5.45
N GLU A 163 12.55 -14.19 5.42
CA GLU A 163 13.54 -15.23 5.69
C GLU A 163 13.46 -15.65 7.17
N ASP A 164 13.22 -16.94 7.38
CA ASP A 164 13.11 -17.57 8.68
C ASP A 164 14.43 -17.47 9.46
N LEU A 165 14.41 -16.87 10.64
CA LEU A 165 15.61 -16.36 11.35
C LEU A 165 16.47 -17.43 12.04
N ALA A 166 16.25 -18.71 11.75
CA ALA A 166 17.04 -19.80 12.32
C ALA A 166 18.50 -19.87 11.79
N LYS A 167 18.87 -19.13 10.73
CA LYS A 167 20.15 -19.40 10.01
C LYS A 167 21.19 -18.29 9.91
N ARG A 168 21.01 -17.08 10.45
CA ARG A 168 22.04 -16.02 10.30
C ARG A 168 22.35 -15.27 11.60
N ARG A 169 23.18 -15.89 12.44
CA ARG A 169 24.06 -15.17 13.39
C ARG A 169 25.41 -14.93 12.71
N SER A 170 25.70 -13.69 12.30
CA SER A 170 26.95 -12.99 12.66
C SER A 170 27.08 -11.63 11.95
N ARG A 171 27.74 -10.71 12.65
CA ARG A 171 28.38 -9.45 12.23
C ARG A 171 27.56 -8.16 12.32
N HIS A 172 27.78 -7.47 13.44
CA HIS A 172 27.71 -6.02 13.59
C HIS A 172 28.80 -5.32 12.77
N SER A 173 28.48 -4.20 12.13
CA SER A 173 29.24 -2.94 12.27
C SER A 173 28.43 -1.79 11.66
N GLY A 174 28.42 -0.64 12.33
CA GLY A 174 27.70 0.55 11.90
C GLY A 174 28.44 1.28 10.77
N GLN A 175 27.69 1.67 9.75
CA GLN A 175 28.17 2.64 8.76
C GLN A 175 26.98 3.47 8.26
N LYS A 176 27.11 4.80 8.35
CA LYS A 176 26.16 5.75 7.77
C LYS A 176 26.31 5.68 6.25
N SER A 177 25.28 5.19 5.54
CA SER A 177 25.28 5.13 4.08
C SER A 177 24.25 6.10 3.46
N ARG A 178 24.66 6.61 2.30
CA ARG A 178 23.97 7.47 1.35
C ARG A 178 22.71 6.77 0.82
N ALA A 179 21.60 7.48 0.62
CA ALA A 179 20.32 6.86 0.25
C ALA A 179 20.18 6.67 -1.28
N GLU A 180 20.14 5.41 -1.70
CA GLU A 180 19.82 4.91 -3.05
C GLU A 180 18.50 4.10 -2.97
N PRO A 181 17.77 3.85 -4.07
CA PRO A 181 16.76 2.79 -4.11
C PRO A 181 17.33 1.49 -3.56
N GLY A 182 16.59 0.81 -2.67
CA GLY A 182 17.19 -0.29 -1.93
C GLY A 182 16.22 -1.10 -1.08
N SER A 183 16.65 -2.32 -0.75
CA SER A 183 16.00 -3.21 0.19
C SER A 183 16.32 -2.80 1.63
N PHE A 184 15.29 -2.65 2.46
CA PHE A 184 15.42 -2.33 3.88
C PHE A 184 14.87 -3.46 4.72
N GLN A 185 15.58 -3.83 5.80
CA GLN A 185 15.08 -4.76 6.81
C GLN A 185 14.55 -4.00 8.02
N PHE A 186 13.30 -4.28 8.39
CA PHE A 186 12.66 -3.79 9.59
C PHE A 186 12.54 -4.93 10.59
N ARG A 187 12.92 -4.68 11.85
CA ARG A 187 12.63 -5.59 12.94
C ARG A 187 11.53 -4.98 13.78
N SER A 188 10.37 -5.63 13.86
CA SER A 188 9.36 -5.25 14.83
C SER A 188 9.79 -5.78 16.20
N GLN A 189 10.54 -4.96 16.96
CA GLN A 189 10.51 -5.10 18.41
C GLN A 189 9.25 -4.39 18.89
N ALA A 190 8.56 -4.98 19.87
CA ALA A 190 7.49 -4.30 20.60
C ALA A 190 7.96 -2.88 20.96
N ALA A 191 7.40 -1.88 20.26
CA ALA A 191 7.68 -0.46 20.39
C ALA A 191 9.17 -0.01 20.35
N VAL A 192 9.75 0.21 19.16
CA VAL A 192 10.86 1.18 19.00
C VAL A 192 10.63 2.09 17.78
N ARG A 193 10.22 3.33 18.06
CA ARG A 193 9.98 4.41 17.10
C ARG A 193 11.31 5.01 16.61
N ARG A 194 11.76 4.70 15.40
CA ARG A 194 12.68 5.58 14.66
C ARG A 194 12.23 5.71 13.21
N PRO A 195 11.79 6.90 12.76
CA PRO A 195 11.47 7.12 11.36
C PRO A 195 12.73 6.99 10.50
N ALA A 196 12.57 6.43 9.30
CA ALA A 196 13.55 6.67 8.25
C ALA A 196 13.58 8.18 7.96
N ARG A 197 14.73 8.82 8.21
CA ARG A 197 14.93 10.25 7.90
C ARG A 197 15.38 10.38 6.46
N PHE A 198 14.74 11.30 5.74
CA PHE A 198 15.10 11.68 4.38
C PHE A 198 15.47 13.16 4.37
N PRO A 199 16.26 13.63 3.39
CA PRO A 199 16.58 15.05 3.28
C PRO A 199 15.33 15.89 3.01
N ALA A 200 15.35 17.11 3.53
CA ALA A 200 14.42 18.17 3.14
C ALA A 200 14.77 18.63 1.72
N TRP A 201 13.73 19.00 0.97
CA TRP A 201 13.79 19.48 -0.41
C TRP A 201 14.44 20.86 -0.50
#